data_AF-A0A3A1UX96-F1
#
_entry.id   AF-A0A3A1UX96-F1
#
_cell.length_a   1.000
_cell.length_b   1.000
_cell.length_c   1.000
_cell.angle_alpha   90.00
_cell.angle_beta   90.00
_cell.angle_gamma   90.00
#
_symmetry.space_group_name_H-M   'P 1'
#
loop_
_entity.id
_entity.type
_entity.pdbx_description
1 polymer ?
#
loop_
_entity_poly.entity_id
_entity_poly.type
_entity_poly.pdbx_seq_one_letter_code
_entity_poly.pdbx_strand_id
1 'polypeptide(L)'
;MNGKTALGVLLIVAGALAVLNFFDINLGWIFGLLLPFILIGFGVVGWKNNKKVIGSLLIAIGGVMLLGKLGGIIMLLLAIGLIVFGVSMFKSSRRSY
;
A
#
# COMPACT_ATOMS: atom_id res chain seq x y z
N MET A 1 31.72 -21.81 -8.49
CA MET A 1 31.05 -21.07 -7.40
C MET A 1 29.80 -21.83 -7.00
N ASN A 2 29.67 -22.21 -5.73
CA ASN A 2 28.65 -23.15 -5.26
C ASN A 2 27.24 -22.60 -5.48
N GLY A 3 26.34 -23.36 -6.10
CA GLY A 3 24.96 -22.93 -6.38
C GLY A 3 24.16 -22.47 -5.16
N LYS A 4 24.56 -22.90 -3.96
CA LYS A 4 24.01 -22.45 -2.67
C LYS A 4 24.31 -20.97 -2.38
N THR A 5 25.46 -20.46 -2.81
CA THR A 5 25.84 -19.05 -2.68
C THR A 5 25.08 -18.18 -3.67
N ALA A 6 24.88 -18.65 -4.91
CA ALA A 6 24.07 -17.94 -5.91
C ALA A 6 22.60 -17.79 -5.46
N LEU A 7 22.00 -18.85 -4.92
CA LEU A 7 20.65 -18.81 -4.35
C LEU A 7 20.56 -17.89 -3.12
N GLY A 8 21.57 -17.90 -2.24
CA GLY A 8 21.63 -17.01 -1.09
C GLY A 8 21.71 -15.53 -1.50
N VAL A 9 22.54 -15.20 -2.48
CA VAL A 9 22.65 -13.83 -3.02
C VAL A 9 21.34 -13.40 -3.70
N LEU A 10 20.71 -14.27 -4.48
CA LEU A 10 19.42 -13.97 -5.12
C LEU A 10 18.35 -13.63 -4.09
N LEU A 11 18.34 -14.35 -2.96
CA LEU A 11 17.37 -14.14 -1.90
C LEU A 11 17.60 -12.84 -1.12
N ILE A 12 18.86 -12.48 -0.88
CA ILE A 12 19.22 -11.21 -0.25
C ILE A 12 18.81 -10.04 -1.14
N VAL A 13 19.08 -10.15 -2.45
CA VAL A 13 18.68 -9.14 -3.44
C VAL A 13 17.16 -9.03 -3.54
N ALA A 14 16.44 -10.15 -3.59
CA ALA A 14 14.98 -10.17 -3.61
C ALA A 14 14.38 -9.57 -2.32
N GLY A 15 14.94 -9.89 -1.15
CA GLY A 15 14.53 -9.32 0.13
C GLY A 15 14.82 -7.81 0.22
N ALA A 16 15.98 -7.37 -0.25
CA ALA A 16 16.34 -5.95 -0.29
C ALA A 16 15.42 -5.16 -1.23
N LEU A 17 15.10 -5.69 -2.42
CA LEU A 17 14.16 -5.10 -3.36
C LEU A 17 12.72 -5.06 -2.80
N ALA A 18 12.30 -6.08 -2.05
CA ALA A 18 11.00 -6.10 -1.39
C ALA A 18 10.89 -5.02 -0.31
N VAL A 19 11.95 -4.79 0.49
CA VAL A 19 12.00 -3.72 1.50
C VAL A 19 12.05 -2.34 0.84
N LEU A 20 12.80 -2.16 -0.24
CA LEU A 20 12.84 -0.91 -1.00
C LEU A 20 11.43 -0.54 -1.51
N ASN A 21 10.73 -1.51 -2.12
CA ASN A 21 9.33 -1.33 -2.55
C ASN A 21 8.42 -0.99 -1.37
N PHE A 22 8.64 -1.59 -0.20
CA PHE A 22 7.84 -1.27 0.99
C PHE A 22 8.02 0.18 1.48
N PHE A 23 9.23 0.73 1.36
CA PHE A 23 9.49 2.14 1.66
C PHE A 23 8.84 3.10 0.66
N ASP A 24 8.83 2.75 -0.64
CA ASP A 24 8.09 3.51 -1.67
C ASP A 24 6.57 3.49 -1.43
N ILE A 25 6.02 2.36 -0.97
CA ILE A 25 4.59 2.19 -0.69
C ILE A 25 4.12 3.05 0.50
N ASN A 26 4.97 3.31 1.50
CA ASN A 26 4.57 4.07 2.69
C ASN A 26 4.23 5.54 2.40
N LEU A 27 5.00 6.22 1.53
CA LEU A 27 4.71 7.59 1.14
C LEU A 27 3.47 7.66 0.24
N GLY A 28 3.35 6.73 -0.72
CA GLY A 28 2.19 6.68 -1.63
C GLY A 28 0.86 6.39 -0.91
N TRP A 29 0.89 5.58 0.15
CA TRP A 29 -0.31 5.28 0.92
C TRP A 29 -0.84 6.50 1.69
N ILE A 30 0.06 7.20 2.40
CA ILE A 30 -0.24 8.42 3.15
C ILE A 30 -0.70 9.54 2.20
N PHE A 31 0.06 9.82 1.14
CA PHE A 31 -0.31 10.86 0.16
C PHE A 31 -1.62 10.57 -0.54
N GLY A 32 -1.85 9.31 -0.92
CA GLY A 32 -3.10 8.98 -1.58
C GLY A 32 -4.31 8.99 -0.62
N LEU A 33 -4.13 8.93 0.70
CA LEU A 33 -5.21 9.14 1.67
C LEU A 33 -5.43 10.64 1.92
N LEU A 34 -4.35 11.41 2.02
CA LEU A 34 -4.40 12.87 2.17
C LEU A 34 -5.22 13.55 1.06
N LEU A 35 -5.02 13.18 -0.21
CA LEU A 35 -5.70 13.79 -1.35
C LEU A 35 -7.24 13.71 -1.28
N PRO A 36 -7.88 12.53 -1.10
CA PRO A 36 -9.33 12.45 -0.99
C PRO A 36 -9.87 13.14 0.28
N PHE A 37 -9.12 13.13 1.40
CA PHE A 37 -9.49 13.91 2.58
C PHE A 37 -9.52 15.42 2.29
N ILE A 38 -8.51 15.94 1.59
CA ILE A 38 -8.44 17.33 1.15
C ILE A 38 -9.59 17.66 0.18
N LEU A 39 -9.89 16.78 -0.78
CA LEU A 39 -11.01 16.94 -1.73
C LEU A 39 -12.37 17.03 -1.03
N ILE A 40 -12.63 16.16 -0.05
CA ILE A 40 -13.86 16.21 0.76
C ILE A 40 -13.90 17.52 1.56
N GLY A 41 -12.78 17.92 2.18
CA GLY A 41 -12.67 19.18 2.91
C GLY A 41 -12.99 20.39 2.02
N PHE A 42 -12.40 20.45 0.83
CA PHE A 42 -12.71 21.47 -0.18
C PHE A 42 -14.16 21.42 -0.66
N GLY A 43 -14.72 20.21 -0.80
CA GLY A 43 -16.13 20.05 -1.16
C GLY A 43 -17.09 20.57 -0.10
N VAL A 44 -16.78 20.38 1.19
CA VAL A 44 -17.54 20.95 2.31
C VAL A 44 -17.43 22.48 2.33
N VAL A 45 -16.23 23.04 2.10
CA VAL A 45 -16.03 24.49 1.98
C VAL A 45 -16.79 25.06 0.77
N GLY A 46 -16.79 24.35 -0.36
CA GLY A 46 -17.57 24.70 -1.55
C GLY A 46 -19.08 24.70 -1.31
N TRP A 47 -19.57 23.76 -0.50
CA TRP A 47 -20.98 23.73 -0.07
C TRP A 47 -21.34 24.95 0.77
N LYS A 48 -20.47 25.38 1.70
CA LYS A 48 -20.70 26.59 2.52
C LYS A 48 -20.74 27.88 1.70
N ASN A 49 -20.03 27.95 0.57
CA ASN A 49 -20.00 29.13 -0.32
C ASN A 49 -21.15 29.17 -1.35
N ASN A 50 -22.32 28.57 -1.05
CA ASN A 50 -23.48 28.45 -1.94
C ASN A 50 -23.23 27.71 -3.27
N LYS A 51 -22.02 27.19 -3.53
CA LYS A 51 -21.69 26.40 -4.72
C LYS A 51 -21.98 24.93 -4.50
N LYS A 52 -23.24 24.61 -4.19
CA LYS A 52 -23.71 23.26 -3.84
C LYS A 52 -23.36 22.21 -4.88
N VAL A 53 -23.38 22.57 -6.17
CA VAL A 53 -23.04 21.67 -7.29
C VAL A 53 -21.55 21.28 -7.28
N ILE A 54 -20.67 22.24 -7.05
CA ILE A 54 -19.21 21.99 -7.03
C ILE A 54 -18.82 21.29 -5.72
N GLY A 55 -19.43 21.68 -4.61
CA GLY A 55 -19.20 21.05 -3.30
C GLY A 55 -19.63 19.58 -3.28
N SER A 56 -20.82 19.26 -3.80
CA SER A 56 -21.30 17.87 -3.86
C SER A 56 -20.45 17.02 -4.80
N LEU A 57 -20.02 17.56 -5.95
CA LEU A 57 -19.16 16.85 -6.89
C LEU A 57 -17.79 16.52 -6.26
N LEU A 58 -17.18 17.48 -5.55
CA LEU A 58 -15.91 17.29 -4.85
C LEU A 58 -16.02 16.25 -3.73
N ILE A 59 -17.10 16.27 -2.94
CA ILE A 59 -17.36 15.26 -1.90
C ILE A 59 -17.60 13.89 -2.52
N ALA A 60 -18.38 13.81 -3.60
CA ALA A 60 -18.65 12.54 -4.29
C ALA A 60 -17.36 11.93 -4.85
N ILE A 61 -16.52 12.73 -5.53
CA ILE A 61 -15.24 12.27 -6.07
C ILE A 61 -14.30 11.83 -4.94
N GLY A 62 -14.17 12.64 -3.88
CA GLY A 62 -13.34 12.29 -2.73
C GLY A 62 -13.84 11.03 -1.99
N GLY A 63 -15.16 10.84 -1.90
CA GLY A 63 -15.78 9.65 -1.30
C GLY A 63 -15.56 8.38 -2.12
N VAL A 64 -15.71 8.45 -3.45
CA VAL A 64 -15.43 7.31 -4.36
C VAL A 64 -13.94 6.95 -4.31
N MET A 65 -13.05 7.94 -4.26
CA MET A 65 -11.61 7.71 -4.11
C MET A 65 -11.25 7.03 -2.77
N LEU A 66 -11.93 7.38 -1.67
CA LEU A 66 -11.77 6.68 -0.38
C LEU A 66 -12.22 5.22 -0.47
N LEU A 67 -13.36 4.94 -1.12
CA LEU A 67 -13.87 3.57 -1.28
C LEU A 67 -12.89 2.69 -2.08
N GLY A 68 -12.29 3.22 -3.15
CA GLY A 68 -11.23 2.51 -3.89
C GLY A 68 -10.00 2.19 -3.04
N LYS A 69 -9.67 3.04 -2.06
CA LYS A 69 -8.55 2.82 -1.14
C LYS A 69 -8.80 1.78 -0.05
N LEU A 70 -10.05 1.55 0.37
CA LEU A 70 -10.36 0.42 1.26
C LEU A 70 -10.05 -0.93 0.61
N GLY A 71 -10.27 -1.08 -0.71
CA GLY A 71 -9.83 -2.25 -1.47
C GLY A 71 -8.29 -2.41 -1.46
N GLY A 72 -7.57 -1.29 -1.50
CA GLY A 72 -6.11 -1.27 -1.34
C GLY A 72 -5.63 -1.81 0.01
N ILE A 73 -6.39 -1.60 1.10
CA ILE A 73 -6.05 -2.12 2.44
C ILE A 73 -6.10 -3.66 2.46
N ILE A 74 -7.09 -4.27 1.79
CA ILE A 74 -7.20 -5.73 1.69
C ILE A 74 -6.01 -6.30 0.91
N MET A 75 -5.63 -5.66 -0.20
CA MET A 75 -4.47 -6.03 -1.00
C MET A 75 -3.16 -5.90 -0.22
N LEU A 76 -3.03 -4.86 0.60
CA LEU A 76 -1.88 -4.61 1.47
C LEU A 76 -1.78 -5.67 2.58
N LEU A 77 -2.90 -6.04 3.20
CA LEU A 77 -2.99 -7.15 4.14
C LEU A 77 -2.58 -8.49 3.50
N LEU A 78 -3.04 -8.76 2.28
CA LEU A 78 -2.66 -9.94 1.50
C LEU A 78 -1.16 -9.96 1.19
N ALA A 79 -0.59 -8.82 0.80
CA ALA A 79 0.83 -8.67 0.53
C ALA A 79 1.66 -8.92 1.79
N ILE A 80 1.27 -8.36 2.95
CA ILE A 80 1.90 -8.63 4.25
C ILE A 80 1.83 -10.13 4.58
N GLY A 81 0.67 -10.76 4.38
CA GLY A 81 0.48 -12.19 4.58
C GLY A 81 1.41 -13.04 3.71
N LEU A 82 1.58 -12.68 2.43
CA LEU A 82 2.48 -13.36 1.50
C LEU A 82 3.95 -13.21 1.91
N ILE A 83 4.36 -12.01 2.36
CA ILE A 83 5.72 -11.75 2.84
C ILE A 83 6.01 -12.59 4.09
N VAL A 84 5.09 -12.61 5.07
CA VAL A 84 5.23 -13.42 6.29
C VAL A 84 5.29 -14.92 5.95
N PHE A 85 4.44 -15.36 5.02
CA PHE A 85 4.41 -16.76 4.57
C PHE A 85 5.71 -17.15 3.84
N GLY A 86 6.22 -16.28 2.96
CA GLY A 86 7.49 -16.49 2.27
C GLY A 86 8.69 -16.55 3.22
N VAL A 87 8.74 -15.67 4.23
CA VAL A 87 9.79 -15.68 5.26
C VAL A 87 9.68 -16.92 6.17
N SER A 88 8.47 -17.35 6.50
CA SER A 88 8.20 -18.57 7.28
C SER A 88 8.73 -19.84 6.58
N MET A 89 8.54 -19.94 5.27
CA MET A 89 9.01 -21.07 4.46
C MET A 89 10.55 -21.19 4.48
N PHE A 90 11.26 -20.06 4.46
CA PHE A 90 12.72 -20.03 4.60
C PHE A 90 13.22 -20.41 6.00
N LYS A 91 12.44 -20.11 7.05
CA LYS A 91 12.79 -20.46 8.43
C LYS A 91 12.58 -21.96 8.72
N SER A 92 11.60 -22.59 8.09
CA SER A 92 11.31 -24.02 8.30
C SER A 92 12.34 -24.96 7.68
N SER A 93 13.04 -24.54 6.62
CA SER A 93 14.06 -25.38 5.95
C SER A 93 15.37 -25.50 6.75
N ARG A 94 15.53 -24.77 7.87
CA ARG A 94 16.68 -24.91 8.77
C ARG A 94 16.48 -25.93 9.91
N ARG A 95 15.36 -26.66 9.92
CA ARG A 95 15.01 -27.64 10.96
C ARG A 95 14.58 -28.99 10.39
N SER A 96 15.36 -29.53 9.46
CA SER A 96 15.39 -30.98 9.28
C SER A 96 16.86 -31.41 9.29
N TYR A 97 17.24 -31.97 10.43
CA TYR A 97 18.41 -32.85 10.56
C TYR A 97 18.15 -34.13 9.76
#